data_AF-A0A973TFL6-F1
#
_entry.id   AF-A0A973TFL6-F1
#
_cell.length_a   1.000
_cell.length_b   1.000
_cell.length_c   1.000
_cell.angle_alpha   90.00
_cell.angle_beta   90.00
_cell.angle_gamma   90.00
#
_symmetry.space_group_name_H-M   'P 1'
#
loop_
_entity.id
_entity.type
_entity.pdbx_description
1 polymer ?
#
loop_
_entity_poly.entity_id
_entity_poly.type
_entity_poly.pdbx_seq_one_letter_code
_entity_poly.pdbx_strand_id
1 'polypeptide(L)'
;MQITMSPYYGKPDFSALTGNRACREQIDLVSVADILRNAAVFPPHSIFEGLKMATFGFDPADDMCGTPQFKFRFRESEKATELDGVERDWVATYHQLLCAAVERACAESRAPWLLQSGGKDSTSLAIAIADARPDTACITYLGGREENEVESARQVARTLGLRHEALVCNPGRAYDRYLKIVDRMPLLSADFALLSYVDLGTEIAAQGGDGMIDGQGSDN
;
A
#
# COMPACT_ATOMS: atom_id res chain seq x y z
N MET A 1 -16.46 -12.76 12.79
CA MET A 1 -15.96 -12.88 11.40
C MET A 1 -14.59 -12.23 11.34
N GLN A 2 -13.63 -12.74 10.56
CA GLN A 2 -12.32 -12.10 10.48
C GLN A 2 -11.75 -12.09 9.06
N ILE A 3 -11.01 -11.04 8.73
CA ILE A 3 -10.27 -10.90 7.47
C ILE A 3 -8.78 -10.95 7.80
N THR A 4 -8.06 -11.79 7.07
CA THR A 4 -6.59 -11.84 7.14
C THR A 4 -6.00 -10.78 6.22
N MET A 5 -5.31 -9.80 6.81
CA MET A 5 -4.63 -8.71 6.10
C MET A 5 -3.14 -8.72 6.47
N SER A 6 -2.40 -9.67 5.89
CA SER A 6 -0.95 -9.69 6.03
C SER A 6 -0.31 -10.15 4.73
N PRO A 7 0.75 -9.47 4.26
CA PRO A 7 1.41 -9.81 3.01
C PRO A 7 2.00 -11.24 3.01
N TYR A 8 2.16 -11.84 4.19
CA TYR A 8 2.70 -13.18 4.37
C TYR A 8 1.69 -14.31 4.15
N TYR A 9 0.38 -14.01 4.06
CA TYR A 9 -0.67 -15.01 3.83
C TYR A 9 -1.38 -14.83 2.49
N GLY A 10 -0.77 -14.10 1.56
CA GLY A 10 -1.31 -13.86 0.23
C GLY A 10 -2.29 -12.69 0.16
N LYS A 11 -3.13 -12.69 -0.88
CA LYS A 11 -4.12 -11.63 -1.12
C LYS A 11 -5.22 -11.68 -0.05
N PRO A 12 -5.56 -10.56 0.60
CA PRO A 12 -6.68 -10.52 1.54
C PRO A 12 -7.99 -10.92 0.89
N ASP A 13 -8.77 -11.77 1.57
CA ASP A 13 -10.11 -12.14 1.12
C ASP A 13 -11.17 -11.23 1.74
N PHE A 14 -11.78 -10.38 0.91
CA PHE A 14 -12.87 -9.48 1.28
C PHE A 14 -14.27 -10.04 0.95
N SER A 15 -14.40 -11.31 0.58
CA SER A 15 -15.68 -11.97 0.27
C SER A 15 -16.70 -11.85 1.42
N ALA A 16 -16.19 -11.89 2.65
CA ALA A 16 -16.91 -11.65 3.90
C ALA A 16 -17.62 -10.27 3.92
N LEU A 17 -16.99 -9.24 3.36
CA LEU A 17 -17.62 -7.93 3.22
C LEU A 17 -18.68 -7.96 2.13
N THR A 18 -18.38 -8.50 0.95
CA THR A 18 -19.28 -8.45 -0.22
C THR A 18 -20.56 -9.25 -0.04
N GLY A 19 -20.49 -10.42 0.62
CA GLY A 19 -21.61 -11.34 0.79
C GLY A 19 -22.54 -11.07 1.98
N ASN A 20 -22.10 -10.32 3.00
CA ASN A 20 -22.86 -10.16 4.25
C ASN A 20 -23.21 -8.69 4.52
N ARG A 21 -24.37 -8.25 4.02
CA ARG A 21 -24.87 -6.87 4.20
C ARG A 21 -25.07 -6.51 5.68
N ALA A 22 -25.49 -7.48 6.50
CA ALA A 22 -25.73 -7.27 7.93
C ALA A 22 -24.46 -6.82 8.67
N CYS A 23 -23.27 -7.31 8.27
CA CYS A 23 -22.01 -6.86 8.85
C CYS A 23 -21.66 -5.42 8.51
N ARG A 24 -22.20 -4.84 7.42
CA ARG A 24 -21.97 -3.44 7.03
C ARG A 24 -23.03 -2.48 7.57
N GLU A 25 -24.08 -2.99 8.22
CA GLU A 25 -25.19 -2.18 8.73
C GLU A 25 -24.92 -1.60 10.12
N GLN A 26 -23.95 -2.15 10.86
CA GLN A 26 -23.61 -1.72 12.22
C GLN A 26 -22.16 -1.24 12.30
N ILE A 27 -22.02 0.01 12.74
CA ILE A 27 -20.72 0.65 12.97
C ILE A 27 -20.26 0.34 14.39
N ASP A 28 -19.01 -0.11 14.55
CA ASP A 28 -18.39 -0.34 15.85
C ASP A 28 -18.00 0.99 16.52
N LEU A 29 -18.68 1.35 17.61
CA LEU A 29 -18.43 2.59 18.34
C LEU A 29 -17.04 2.66 18.97
N VAL A 30 -16.41 1.52 19.28
CA VAL A 30 -15.01 1.48 19.74
C VAL A 30 -14.09 1.96 18.63
N SER A 31 -14.30 1.47 17.40
CA SER A 31 -13.54 1.90 16.23
C SER A 31 -13.77 3.37 15.86
N VAL A 32 -14.99 3.89 16.08
CA VAL A 32 -15.25 5.34 15.95
C VAL A 32 -14.42 6.13 16.96
N ALA A 33 -14.34 5.68 18.21
CA ALA A 33 -13.52 6.32 19.22
C ALA A 33 -12.02 6.28 18.85
N ASP A 34 -11.55 5.19 18.24
CA ASP A 34 -10.18 5.06 17.76
C ASP A 34 -9.87 6.07 16.64
N ILE A 35 -10.76 6.24 15.67
CA ILE A 35 -10.58 7.25 14.61
C ILE A 35 -10.55 8.66 15.23
N LEU A 36 -11.49 8.97 16.13
CA LEU A 36 -11.57 10.30 16.73
C LEU A 36 -10.35 10.62 17.62
N ARG A 37 -9.78 9.60 18.28
CA ARG A 37 -8.66 9.77 19.21
C ARG A 37 -7.30 9.68 18.52
N ASN A 38 -7.16 8.78 17.57
CA ASN A 38 -5.88 8.34 17.03
C ASN A 38 -5.79 8.48 15.50
N ALA A 39 -6.82 9.03 14.85
CA ALA A 39 -6.92 9.15 13.40
C ALA A 39 -6.89 7.81 12.63
N ALA A 40 -7.02 6.65 13.31
CA ALA A 40 -7.03 5.34 12.66
C ALA A 40 -7.72 4.29 13.54
N VAL A 41 -8.29 3.25 12.92
CA VAL A 41 -8.74 2.03 13.62
C VAL A 41 -7.58 1.07 13.79
N PHE A 42 -7.34 0.61 15.02
CA PHE A 42 -6.25 -0.33 15.29
C PHE A 42 -6.72 -1.80 15.20
N PRO A 43 -5.92 -2.68 14.59
CA PRO A 43 -6.14 -4.12 14.68
C PRO A 43 -6.18 -4.60 16.15
N PRO A 44 -7.03 -5.58 16.49
CA PRO A 44 -7.81 -6.40 15.56
C PRO A 44 -9.19 -5.81 15.22
N HIS A 45 -9.47 -4.54 15.54
CA HIS A 45 -10.77 -3.92 15.25
C HIS A 45 -10.93 -3.54 13.76
N SER A 46 -12.18 -3.37 13.35
CA SER A 46 -12.59 -2.81 12.06
C SER A 46 -13.74 -1.85 12.32
N ILE A 47 -14.08 -0.97 11.37
CA ILE A 47 -15.23 -0.06 11.52
C ILE A 47 -16.59 -0.76 11.66
N PHE A 48 -16.66 -2.07 11.43
CA PHE A 48 -17.88 -2.86 11.43
C PHE A 48 -17.99 -3.74 12.68
N GLU A 49 -19.18 -3.78 13.28
CA GLU A 49 -19.44 -4.65 14.43
C GLU A 49 -19.32 -6.13 14.05
N GLY A 50 -18.64 -6.92 14.89
CA GLY A 50 -18.47 -8.38 14.67
C GLY A 50 -17.48 -8.77 13.57
N LEU A 51 -16.84 -7.80 12.90
CA LEU A 51 -15.74 -8.01 11.98
C LEU A 51 -14.40 -7.62 12.61
N LYS A 52 -13.45 -8.55 12.52
CA LYS A 52 -12.08 -8.39 13.04
C LYS A 52 -11.04 -8.48 11.94
N MET A 53 -9.89 -7.89 12.20
CA MET A 53 -8.76 -7.81 11.28
C MET A 53 -7.55 -8.55 11.87
N ALA A 54 -7.18 -9.67 11.27
CA ALA A 54 -5.94 -10.36 11.58
C ALA A 54 -4.81 -9.77 10.72
N THR A 55 -4.09 -8.78 11.25
CA THR A 55 -2.99 -8.10 10.55
C THR A 55 -1.64 -8.77 10.82
N PHE A 56 -0.55 -8.15 10.35
CA PHE A 56 0.80 -8.56 10.74
C PHE A 56 0.92 -8.66 12.27
N GLY A 57 1.62 -9.69 12.75
CA GLY A 57 1.78 -9.96 14.18
C GLY A 57 0.63 -10.72 14.83
N PHE A 58 -0.50 -10.93 14.15
CA PHE A 58 -1.54 -11.88 14.61
C PHE A 58 -1.46 -13.20 13.84
N ASP A 59 -1.81 -14.30 14.51
CA ASP A 59 -2.03 -15.58 13.84
C ASP A 59 -3.43 -15.59 13.24
N PRO A 60 -3.60 -15.80 11.92
CA PRO A 60 -4.92 -15.95 11.31
C PRO A 60 -5.74 -17.11 11.87
N ALA A 61 -5.11 -18.09 12.51
CA ALA A 61 -5.79 -19.21 13.16
C ALA A 61 -6.36 -18.86 14.55
N ASP A 62 -5.91 -17.77 15.16
CA ASP A 62 -6.46 -17.29 16.44
C ASP A 62 -7.85 -16.67 16.21
N ASP A 63 -8.76 -16.87 17.17
CA ASP A 63 -10.04 -16.18 17.20
C ASP A 63 -9.85 -14.73 17.63
N MET A 64 -9.95 -13.80 16.68
CA MET A 64 -9.79 -12.36 16.93
C MET A 64 -10.94 -11.75 17.75
N CYS A 65 -12.05 -12.46 17.94
CA CYS A 65 -13.14 -12.03 18.81
C CYS A 65 -12.92 -12.37 20.29
N GLY A 66 -11.99 -13.29 20.58
CA GLY A 66 -11.62 -13.68 21.93
C GLY A 66 -10.49 -12.82 22.50
N THR A 67 -9.42 -13.48 22.98
CA THR A 67 -8.22 -12.82 23.51
C THR A 67 -7.03 -13.14 22.60
N PRO A 68 -6.93 -12.53 21.41
CA PRO A 68 -5.89 -12.86 20.45
C PRO A 68 -4.51 -12.50 20.98
N GLN A 69 -3.51 -13.33 20.69
CA GLN A 69 -2.14 -13.06 21.08
C GLN A 69 -1.41 -12.33 19.97
N PHE A 70 -0.95 -11.12 20.26
CA PHE A 70 -0.07 -10.40 19.36
C PHE A 70 1.38 -10.90 19.52
N LYS A 71 1.93 -11.47 18.45
CA LYS A 71 3.33 -11.92 18.35
C LYS A 71 3.88 -11.60 16.97
N PHE A 72 4.84 -10.69 16.91
CA PHE A 72 5.64 -10.53 15.70
C PHE A 72 6.31 -11.86 15.35
N ARG A 73 5.89 -12.46 14.22
CA ARG A 73 6.52 -13.68 13.67
C ARG A 73 7.97 -13.42 13.27
N PHE A 74 8.28 -12.18 12.93
CA PHE A 74 9.62 -11.68 12.70
C PHE A 74 10.00 -10.86 13.92
N ARG A 75 10.76 -11.45 14.84
CA ARG A 75 11.63 -10.61 15.68
C ARG A 75 12.50 -9.84 14.68
N GLU A 76 12.68 -8.53 14.86
CA GLU A 76 13.74 -7.78 14.17
C GLU A 76 14.91 -8.75 14.06
N SER A 77 15.24 -9.17 12.83
CA SER A 77 16.41 -10.01 12.57
C SER A 77 17.52 -9.36 13.39
N GLU A 78 18.07 -10.10 14.36
CA GLU A 78 19.08 -9.61 15.29
C GLU A 78 19.93 -8.58 14.56
N LYS A 79 19.77 -7.28 14.92
CA LYS A 79 20.33 -6.15 14.15
C LYS A 79 21.72 -6.57 13.71
N ALA A 80 21.91 -6.83 12.41
CA ALA A 80 23.04 -7.61 11.93
C ALA A 80 24.32 -7.07 12.57
N THR A 81 24.81 -7.80 13.57
CA THR A 81 25.86 -7.30 14.43
C THR A 81 27.16 -7.71 13.74
N GLU A 82 27.88 -6.69 13.29
CA GLU A 82 29.20 -6.74 12.65
C GLU A 82 29.22 -7.15 11.16
N LEU A 83 29.64 -6.19 10.34
CA LEU A 83 30.21 -6.45 9.01
C LEU A 83 31.50 -7.26 9.23
N ASP A 84 31.52 -8.51 8.78
CA ASP A 84 32.65 -9.45 8.85
C ASP A 84 33.92 -9.05 8.04
N GLY A 85 34.02 -7.78 7.64
CA GLY A 85 35.13 -7.24 6.87
C GLY A 85 35.21 -7.71 5.41
N VAL A 86 34.24 -8.50 4.93
CA VAL A 86 34.17 -8.94 3.53
C VAL A 86 33.62 -7.79 2.67
N GLU A 87 34.39 -7.37 1.67
CA GLU A 87 33.93 -6.44 0.65
C GLU A 87 32.79 -7.08 -0.14
N ARG A 88 31.61 -6.46 -0.07
CA ARG A 88 30.40 -6.90 -0.77
C ARG A 88 29.89 -5.75 -1.60
N ASP A 89 29.46 -6.05 -2.82
CA ASP A 89 28.73 -5.09 -3.65
C ASP A 89 27.28 -5.00 -3.16
N TRP A 90 27.09 -4.20 -2.11
CA TRP A 90 25.79 -3.96 -1.50
C TRP A 90 24.81 -3.28 -2.44
N VAL A 91 25.31 -2.45 -3.36
CA VAL A 91 24.45 -1.74 -4.33
C VAL A 91 23.90 -2.72 -5.34
N ALA A 92 24.74 -3.58 -5.93
CA ALA A 92 24.27 -4.61 -6.84
C ALA A 92 23.34 -5.60 -6.13
N THR A 93 23.67 -6.00 -4.90
CA THR A 93 22.83 -6.92 -4.12
C THR A 93 21.47 -6.31 -3.82
N TYR A 94 21.42 -5.05 -3.38
CA TYR A 94 20.18 -4.32 -3.14
C TYR A 94 19.33 -4.22 -4.41
N HIS A 95 19.94 -3.83 -5.53
CA HIS A 95 19.24 -3.75 -6.82
C HIS A 95 18.67 -5.10 -7.26
N GLN A 96 19.47 -6.18 -7.18
CA GLN A 96 19.01 -7.53 -7.50
C GLN A 96 17.82 -7.97 -6.65
N LEU A 97 17.88 -7.72 -5.34
CA LEU A 97 16.78 -8.04 -4.42
C LEU A 97 15.53 -7.22 -4.72
N LEU A 98 15.69 -5.95 -5.08
CA LEU A 98 14.58 -5.06 -5.44
C LEU A 98 13.93 -5.49 -6.76
N CYS A 99 14.71 -5.82 -7.80
CA CYS A 99 14.21 -6.40 -9.04
C CYS A 99 13.42 -7.69 -8.79
N ALA A 100 13.99 -8.61 -8.00
CA ALA A 100 13.30 -9.86 -7.65
C ALA A 100 12.02 -9.62 -6.85
N ALA A 101 11.96 -8.59 -6.01
CA ALA A 101 10.75 -8.20 -5.29
C ALA A 101 9.69 -7.64 -6.25
N VAL A 102 10.09 -6.79 -7.20
CA VAL A 102 9.21 -6.25 -8.26
C VAL A 102 8.62 -7.38 -9.10
N GLU A 103 9.43 -8.33 -9.57
CA GLU A 103 8.96 -9.47 -10.35
C GLU A 103 7.90 -10.28 -9.59
N ARG A 104 8.17 -10.59 -8.31
CA ARG A 104 7.22 -11.32 -7.46
C ARG A 104 5.93 -10.53 -7.22
N ALA A 105 6.03 -9.24 -6.92
CA ALA A 105 4.89 -8.39 -6.67
C ALA A 105 3.99 -8.23 -7.91
N CYS A 106 4.59 -8.29 -9.11
CA CYS A 106 3.88 -8.10 -10.37
C CYS A 106 3.56 -9.41 -11.10
N ALA A 107 3.85 -10.58 -10.50
CA ALA A 107 3.73 -11.88 -11.18
C ALA A 107 2.32 -12.16 -11.74
N GLU A 108 1.28 -11.63 -11.09
CA GLU A 108 -0.12 -11.78 -11.51
C GLU A 108 -0.71 -10.50 -12.14
N SER A 109 0.08 -9.43 -12.26
CA SER A 109 -0.35 -8.13 -12.78
C SER A 109 0.01 -8.00 -14.26
N ARG A 110 -0.99 -7.72 -15.10
CA ARG A 110 -0.80 -7.54 -16.55
C ARG A 110 -0.40 -6.13 -16.92
N ALA A 111 -0.86 -5.15 -16.15
CA ALA A 111 -0.60 -3.74 -16.35
C ALA A 111 -0.37 -3.08 -14.98
N PRO A 112 0.78 -3.35 -14.33
CA PRO A 112 1.13 -2.71 -13.06
C PRO A 112 1.44 -1.22 -13.26
N TRP A 113 1.21 -0.44 -12.21
CA TRP A 113 1.53 0.98 -12.15
C TRP A 113 2.42 1.28 -10.96
N LEU A 114 3.39 2.17 -11.15
CA LEU A 114 4.27 2.68 -10.10
C LEU A 114 3.81 4.08 -9.68
N LEU A 115 3.53 4.25 -8.39
CA LEU A 115 3.40 5.56 -7.75
C LEU A 115 4.79 6.17 -7.67
N GLN A 116 5.07 7.10 -8.58
CA GLN A 116 6.40 7.68 -8.71
C GLN A 116 6.41 9.11 -8.19
N SER A 117 7.31 9.37 -7.25
CA SER A 117 7.67 10.71 -6.80
C SER A 117 9.04 11.12 -7.39
N GLY A 118 9.50 12.33 -7.14
CA GLY A 118 10.85 12.78 -7.45
C GLY A 118 11.89 12.34 -6.39
N GLY A 119 11.44 11.68 -5.33
CA GLY A 119 12.26 11.25 -4.20
C GLY A 119 13.18 10.06 -4.50
N LYS A 120 14.08 9.77 -3.57
CA LYS A 120 15.09 8.72 -3.73
C LYS A 120 14.48 7.31 -3.74
N ASP A 121 13.50 7.06 -2.88
CA ASP A 121 12.90 5.73 -2.72
C ASP A 121 12.09 5.30 -3.94
N SER A 122 11.27 6.19 -4.47
CA SER A 122 10.53 5.94 -5.70
C SER A 122 11.45 5.89 -6.92
N THR A 123 12.59 6.59 -6.89
CA THR A 123 13.60 6.52 -7.97
C THR A 123 14.36 5.19 -7.97
N SER A 124 14.81 4.69 -6.82
CA SER A 124 15.46 3.36 -6.76
C SER A 124 14.49 2.26 -7.19
N LEU A 125 13.22 2.38 -6.80
CA LEU A 125 12.16 1.49 -7.24
C LEU A 125 11.86 1.62 -8.75
N ALA A 126 11.87 2.84 -9.31
CA ALA A 126 11.72 3.06 -10.74
C ALA A 126 12.88 2.42 -11.55
N ILE A 127 14.11 2.47 -11.04
CA ILE A 127 15.26 1.81 -11.66
C ILE A 127 15.06 0.29 -11.69
N ALA A 128 14.64 -0.32 -10.57
CA ALA A 128 14.32 -1.75 -10.54
C ALA A 128 13.14 -2.12 -11.45
N ILE A 129 12.11 -1.26 -11.54
CA ILE A 129 10.98 -1.44 -12.46
C ILE A 129 11.43 -1.41 -13.91
N ALA A 130 12.33 -0.50 -14.29
CA ALA A 130 12.84 -0.43 -15.66
C ALA A 130 13.55 -1.73 -16.08
N ASP A 131 14.27 -2.38 -15.16
CA ASP A 131 14.99 -3.62 -15.44
C ASP A 131 14.08 -4.87 -15.38
N ALA A 132 13.17 -4.93 -14.41
CA ALA A 132 12.36 -6.13 -14.14
C ALA A 132 10.99 -6.13 -14.85
N ARG A 133 10.35 -4.97 -14.98
CA ARG A 133 8.98 -4.78 -15.52
C ARG A 133 8.85 -3.46 -16.29
N PRO A 134 9.59 -3.27 -17.40
CA PRO A 134 9.59 -2.02 -18.19
C PRO A 134 8.24 -1.68 -18.82
N ASP A 135 7.29 -2.62 -18.84
CA ASP A 135 5.89 -2.42 -19.25
C ASP A 135 5.05 -1.62 -18.23
N THR A 136 5.59 -1.39 -17.02
CA THR A 136 4.93 -0.63 -15.95
C THR A 136 4.75 0.84 -16.33
N ALA A 137 3.58 1.41 -16.08
CA ALA A 137 3.34 2.84 -16.20
C ALA A 137 3.63 3.54 -14.87
N CYS A 138 4.39 4.63 -14.90
CA CYS A 138 4.60 5.50 -13.75
C CYS A 138 3.51 6.57 -13.68
N ILE A 139 3.08 6.92 -12.47
CA ILE A 139 2.13 8.01 -12.23
C ILE A 139 2.55 8.86 -11.04
N THR A 140 2.53 10.18 -11.23
CA THR A 140 2.80 11.16 -10.16
C THR A 140 1.52 11.92 -9.82
N TYR A 141 1.20 11.98 -8.52
CA TYR A 141 0.08 12.77 -8.02
C TYR A 141 0.50 14.21 -7.74
N LEU A 142 -0.15 15.18 -8.38
CA LEU A 142 0.10 16.60 -8.14
C LEU A 142 -0.96 17.15 -7.19
N GLY A 143 -0.66 17.11 -5.88
CA GLY A 143 -1.55 17.58 -4.81
C GLY A 143 -1.77 19.10 -4.78
N GLY A 144 -0.78 19.88 -5.21
CA GLY A 144 -0.80 21.33 -5.16
C GLY A 144 0.48 21.95 -5.70
N ARG A 145 0.68 23.25 -5.48
CA ARG A 145 1.87 23.98 -5.96
C ARG A 145 3.10 23.82 -5.07
N GLU A 146 2.90 23.46 -3.80
CA GLU A 146 3.97 23.42 -2.79
C GLU A 146 4.93 22.26 -3.03
N GLU A 147 4.41 21.11 -3.48
CA GLU A 147 5.19 19.91 -3.80
C GLU A 147 4.84 19.44 -5.23
N ASN A 148 5.47 20.08 -6.22
CA ASN A 148 5.32 19.72 -7.63
C ASN A 148 6.56 18.99 -8.14
N GLU A 149 6.48 17.65 -8.10
CA GLU A 149 7.55 16.77 -8.56
C GLU A 149 7.29 16.18 -9.95
N VAL A 150 6.28 16.69 -10.67
CA VAL A 150 5.87 16.10 -11.94
C VAL A 150 7.00 16.12 -12.96
N GLU A 151 7.76 17.22 -13.05
CA GLU A 151 8.82 17.33 -14.05
C GLU A 151 10.05 16.50 -13.66
N SER A 152 10.42 16.44 -12.38
CA SER A 152 11.51 15.57 -11.92
C SER A 152 11.16 14.10 -12.12
N ALA A 153 9.95 13.67 -11.74
CA ALA A 153 9.49 12.31 -11.96
C ALA A 153 9.44 11.94 -13.45
N ARG A 154 8.94 12.85 -14.29
CA ARG A 154 8.93 12.68 -15.76
C ARG A 154 10.34 12.54 -16.34
N GLN A 155 11.29 13.34 -15.85
CA GLN A 155 12.69 13.27 -16.27
C GLN A 155 13.30 11.91 -15.93
N VAL A 156 13.04 11.38 -14.72
CA VAL A 156 13.49 10.04 -14.29
C VAL A 156 12.88 8.96 -15.19
N ALA A 157 11.56 8.96 -15.38
CA ALA A 157 10.88 7.98 -16.21
C ALA A 157 11.39 8.01 -17.66
N ARG A 158 11.56 9.20 -18.24
CA ARG A 158 12.13 9.37 -19.58
C ARG A 158 13.54 8.79 -19.68
N THR A 159 14.38 9.03 -18.66
CA THR A 159 15.76 8.52 -18.62
C THR A 159 15.78 7.00 -18.56
N LEU A 160 14.82 6.40 -17.87
CA LEU A 160 14.68 4.95 -17.71
C LEU A 160 13.87 4.27 -18.83
N GLY A 161 13.35 5.03 -19.80
CA GLY A 161 12.51 4.51 -20.88
C GLY A 161 11.10 4.08 -20.43
N LEU A 162 10.63 4.54 -19.28
CA LEU A 162 9.30 4.24 -18.72
C LEU A 162 8.24 5.24 -19.20
N ARG A 163 7.00 4.75 -19.34
CA ARG A 163 5.83 5.62 -19.54
C ARG A 163 5.55 6.39 -18.26
N HIS A 164 5.25 7.68 -18.37
CA HIS A 164 4.89 8.53 -17.23
C HIS A 164 3.59 9.29 -17.47
N GLU A 165 2.74 9.29 -16.46
CA GLU A 165 1.50 10.04 -16.39
C GLU A 165 1.51 10.95 -15.15
N ALA A 166 0.70 12.00 -15.18
CA ALA A 166 0.50 12.87 -14.03
C ALA A 166 -0.99 13.01 -13.74
N LEU A 167 -1.38 12.80 -12.49
CA LEU A 167 -2.75 13.05 -12.03
C LEU A 167 -2.77 14.34 -11.22
N VAL A 168 -3.39 15.38 -11.77
CA VAL A 168 -3.62 16.62 -11.04
C VAL A 168 -4.77 16.42 -10.06
N CYS A 169 -4.51 16.73 -8.79
CA CYS A 169 -5.50 16.68 -7.72
C CYS A 169 -6.72 17.53 -8.07
N ASN A 170 -7.89 16.91 -7.99
CA ASN A 170 -9.17 17.59 -7.93
C ASN A 170 -9.82 17.16 -6.62
N PRO A 171 -9.88 18.03 -5.59
CA PRO A 171 -10.37 17.66 -4.27
C PRO A 171 -11.81 17.12 -4.30
N GLY A 172 -12.68 17.70 -5.12
CA GLY A 172 -14.06 17.22 -5.28
C GLY A 172 -14.11 15.80 -5.86
N ARG A 173 -13.34 15.55 -6.94
CA ARG A 173 -13.23 14.21 -7.53
C ARG A 173 -12.66 13.19 -6.55
N ALA A 174 -11.58 13.52 -5.86
CA ALA A 174 -10.93 12.63 -4.91
C ALA A 174 -11.88 12.28 -3.77
N TYR A 175 -12.62 13.28 -3.24
CA TYR A 175 -13.62 13.07 -2.20
C TYR A 175 -14.81 12.24 -2.69
N ASP A 176 -15.34 12.51 -3.88
CA ASP A 176 -16.42 11.70 -4.48
C ASP A 176 -15.99 10.25 -4.70
N ARG A 177 -14.75 10.00 -5.12
CA ARG A 177 -14.19 8.65 -5.28
C ARG A 177 -14.04 7.96 -3.91
N TYR A 178 -13.59 8.68 -2.89
CA TYR A 178 -13.53 8.19 -1.51
C TYR A 178 -14.91 7.80 -0.95
N LEU A 179 -15.92 8.67 -1.09
CA LEU A 179 -17.27 8.38 -0.60
C LEU A 179 -17.91 7.15 -1.27
N LYS A 180 -17.48 6.78 -2.47
CA LYS A 180 -17.95 5.55 -3.17
C LYS A 180 -17.37 4.27 -2.60
N ILE A 181 -16.30 4.33 -1.80
CA ILE A 181 -15.61 3.14 -1.29
C ILE A 181 -15.58 3.06 0.23
N VAL A 182 -15.84 4.17 0.95
CA VAL A 182 -15.68 4.25 2.41
C VAL A 182 -16.48 3.20 3.17
N ASP A 183 -17.68 2.86 2.67
CA ASP A 183 -18.57 1.82 3.22
C ASP A 183 -18.05 0.38 3.03
N ARG A 184 -16.92 0.22 2.33
CA ARG A 184 -16.25 -1.06 2.07
C ARG A 184 -14.85 -1.11 2.64
N MET A 185 -14.39 -0.05 3.31
CA MET A 185 -13.06 0.01 3.91
C MET A 185 -13.10 -0.49 5.36
N PRO A 186 -12.61 -1.71 5.67
CA PRO A 186 -12.67 -2.23 7.04
C PRO A 186 -11.74 -1.47 8.00
N LEU A 187 -10.65 -0.91 7.48
CA LEU A 187 -9.72 -0.05 8.22
C LEU A 187 -9.86 1.38 7.68
N LEU A 188 -10.47 2.24 8.49
CA LEU A 188 -10.57 3.64 8.17
C LEU A 188 -9.46 4.41 8.88
N SER A 189 -8.90 5.38 8.16
CA SER A 189 -7.93 6.33 8.66
C SER A 189 -8.36 7.74 8.28
N ALA A 190 -8.07 8.70 9.14
CA ALA A 190 -8.20 10.13 8.87
C ALA A 190 -6.91 10.72 8.28
N ASP A 191 -6.00 9.87 7.79
CA ASP A 191 -4.83 10.28 7.02
C ASP A 191 -5.26 10.90 5.68
N PHE A 192 -4.84 12.14 5.42
CA PHE A 192 -5.13 12.86 4.19
C PHE A 192 -4.52 12.20 2.95
N ALA A 193 -3.43 11.43 3.11
CA ALA A 193 -2.84 10.66 2.01
C ALA A 193 -3.85 9.66 1.43
N LEU A 194 -4.79 9.15 2.23
CA LEU A 194 -5.79 8.19 1.78
C LEU A 194 -6.61 8.70 0.59
N LEU A 195 -6.98 9.98 0.58
CA LEU A 195 -7.73 10.56 -0.54
C LEU A 195 -6.94 10.49 -1.85
N SER A 196 -5.64 10.76 -1.80
CA SER A 196 -4.75 10.67 -2.95
C SER A 196 -4.60 9.23 -3.45
N TYR A 197 -4.48 8.25 -2.55
CA TYR A 197 -4.41 6.82 -2.93
C TYR A 197 -5.70 6.35 -3.58
N VAL A 198 -6.85 6.77 -3.07
CA VAL A 198 -8.15 6.42 -3.66
C VAL A 198 -8.32 7.06 -5.04
N ASP A 199 -7.92 8.32 -5.19
CA ASP A 199 -7.98 9.02 -6.48
C ASP A 199 -7.06 8.36 -7.51
N LEU A 200 -5.81 8.05 -7.12
CA LEU A 200 -4.82 7.34 -7.94
C LEU A 200 -5.30 5.95 -8.32
N GLY A 201 -5.72 5.13 -7.35
CA GLY A 201 -6.16 3.76 -7.63
C GLY A 201 -7.39 3.71 -8.52
N THR A 202 -8.32 4.67 -8.36
CA THR A 202 -9.46 4.78 -9.26
C THR A 202 -9.04 5.20 -10.68
N GLU A 203 -8.09 6.12 -10.80
CA GLU A 203 -7.56 6.55 -12.10
C GLU A 203 -6.83 5.42 -12.82
N ILE A 204 -5.93 4.73 -12.11
CA ILE A 204 -5.16 3.59 -12.61
C ILE A 204 -6.11 2.51 -13.13
N ALA A 205 -7.14 2.16 -12.35
CA ALA A 205 -8.15 1.19 -12.78
C ALA A 205 -8.93 1.66 -14.03
N ALA A 206 -9.26 2.95 -14.12
CA ALA A 206 -9.94 3.52 -15.29
C ALA A 206 -9.07 3.49 -16.55
N GLN A 207 -7.74 3.54 -16.39
CA GLN A 207 -6.75 3.41 -17.47
C GLN A 207 -6.38 1.94 -17.77
N GLY A 208 -7.06 0.96 -17.14
CA GLY A 208 -6.85 -0.46 -17.35
C GLY A 208 -5.71 -1.08 -16.55
N GLY A 209 -5.15 -0.35 -15.58
CA GLY A 209 -4.17 -0.90 -14.64
C GLY A 209 -4.79 -1.90 -13.65
N ASP A 210 -4.02 -2.92 -13.28
CA ASP A 210 -4.47 -3.99 -12.37
C ASP A 210 -3.57 -4.18 -11.14
N GLY A 211 -2.60 -3.29 -10.92
CA GLY A 211 -1.76 -3.27 -9.73
C GLY A 211 -1.15 -1.90 -9.47
N MET A 212 -0.84 -1.62 -8.21
CA MET A 212 -0.16 -0.41 -7.75
C MET A 212 1.05 -0.78 -6.92
N ILE A 213 2.18 -0.15 -7.21
CA ILE A 213 3.45 -0.33 -6.52
C ILE A 213 3.86 1.03 -5.96
N ASP A 214 4.43 1.01 -4.76
CA ASP A 214 4.74 2.17 -3.95
C ASP A 214 6.09 1.97 -3.25
N GLY A 215 6.84 3.04 -3.03
CA GLY A 215 8.08 3.07 -2.25
C GLY A 215 7.89 3.29 -0.74
N GLN A 216 6.66 3.30 -0.23
CA GLN A 216 6.37 3.47 1.20
C GLN A 216 7.12 2.46 2.08
N GLY A 217 7.66 2.98 3.18
CA GLY A 217 8.40 2.19 4.18
C GLY A 217 9.91 2.12 3.96
N SER A 218 10.46 2.71 2.89
CA SER A 218 11.90 2.79 2.64
C SER A 218 12.68 3.63 3.67
N ASP A 219 12.02 4.61 4.29
CA ASP A 219 12.60 5.51 5.30
C ASP A 219 12.68 4.90 6.73
N ASN A 220 12.14 3.70 6.95
CA ASN A 220 12.09 3.04 8.27
C ASN A 220 13.25 2.06 8.46
#